data_AF-A0A367FS42-F1
#
_entry.id   AF-A0A367FS42-F1
#
_cell.length_a   1.000
_cell.length_b   1.000
_cell.length_c   1.000
_cell.angle_alpha   90.00
_cell.angle_beta   90.00
_cell.angle_gamma   90.00
#
_symmetry.space_group_name_H-M   'P 1'
#
loop_
_entity.id
_entity.type
_entity.pdbx_description
1 polymer ?
#
loop_
_entity_poly.entity_id
_entity_poly.type
_entity_poly.pdbx_seq_one_letter_code
_entity_poly.pdbx_strand_id
1 'polypeptide(L)'
;MSTSIGPDGSSAALGDHSDARVTAFGRQLIEVHGWLREELARVRAEVGAFLDGAGRTPAGSDGHGGSSAGPDGYGRNPNGFAARGGSSPGARELRAHCSAFCSAVTRHHTGEDGGAFVVLAERFPELRPTLELLKQDHRMVEDILRRLQELLDGLGAGGGADPAAEARRVLGELDGLAAILESHFVYEERRIVDALNALRVPSWDASTPAFLRREPVPPPA
;
A
#
# COMPACT_ATOMS: atom_id res chain seq x y z
N MET A 1 3.67 10.84 83.90
CA MET A 1 3.74 9.42 83.48
C MET A 1 2.54 9.23 82.55
N SER A 2 2.60 9.48 81.23
CA SER A 2 3.67 9.29 80.23
C SER A 2 3.95 7.80 79.96
N THR A 3 4.01 7.29 78.71
CA THR A 3 3.72 7.86 77.35
C THR A 3 2.29 7.43 76.90
N SER A 4 1.81 7.37 75.64
CA SER A 4 2.26 7.60 74.23
C SER A 4 0.97 7.91 73.38
N ILE A 5 0.86 8.39 72.13
CA ILE A 5 1.58 8.41 70.84
C ILE A 5 1.80 7.01 70.20
N GLY A 6 1.21 6.65 69.06
CA GLY A 6 0.28 7.35 68.13
C GLY A 6 -0.32 6.37 67.08
N PRO A 7 -1.15 6.85 66.11
CA PRO A 7 -1.89 5.97 65.18
C PRO A 7 -1.38 6.00 63.73
N ASP A 8 -1.24 4.82 63.09
CA ASP A 8 -0.98 4.67 61.65
C ASP A 8 -1.50 3.30 61.14
N GLY A 9 -1.85 3.20 59.85
CA GLY A 9 -2.29 1.94 59.23
C GLY A 9 -3.34 2.02 58.12
N SER A 10 -3.25 2.97 57.20
CA SER A 10 -4.20 3.09 56.08
C SER A 10 -3.83 2.21 54.88
N SER A 11 -4.87 1.62 54.27
CA SER A 11 -5.00 1.16 52.88
C SER A 11 -3.76 0.65 52.12
N ALA A 12 -3.83 -0.63 51.73
CA ALA A 12 -3.28 -1.09 50.45
C ALA A 12 -4.33 -1.96 49.76
N ALA A 13 -5.12 -1.36 48.86
CA ALA A 13 -5.92 -2.14 47.92
C ALA A 13 -4.98 -2.95 47.02
N LEU A 14 -5.32 -4.21 46.72
CA LEU A 14 -4.59 -5.01 45.74
C LEU A 14 -4.72 -4.33 44.38
N GLY A 15 -3.63 -3.72 43.91
CA GLY A 15 -3.57 -3.15 42.58
C GLY A 15 -3.71 -4.26 41.55
N ASP A 16 -4.70 -4.14 40.67
CA ASP A 16 -4.79 -4.99 39.50
C ASP A 16 -3.63 -4.68 38.55
N HIS A 17 -2.53 -5.43 38.71
CA HIS A 17 -1.44 -5.48 37.73
C HIS A 17 -1.83 -6.40 36.56
N SER A 18 -3.01 -6.16 35.98
CA SER A 18 -3.29 -6.56 34.61
C SER A 18 -2.30 -5.80 33.72
N ASP A 19 -1.26 -6.48 33.27
CA ASP A 19 -0.16 -5.95 32.46
C ASP A 19 -0.65 -5.68 31.02
N ALA A 20 -1.56 -4.72 30.93
CA ALA A 20 -2.07 -4.13 29.71
C ALA A 20 -0.92 -3.38 29.03
N ARG A 21 -0.11 -4.13 28.29
CA ARG A 21 0.97 -3.65 27.43
C ARG A 21 0.51 -2.37 26.75
N VAL A 22 1.10 -1.24 27.14
CA VAL A 22 0.71 0.08 26.62
C VAL A 22 0.79 0.04 25.10
N THR A 23 -0.37 0.06 24.44
CA THR A 23 -0.46 -0.03 22.98
C THR A 23 0.15 1.24 22.39
N ALA A 24 1.39 1.12 21.94
CA ALA A 24 2.13 2.19 21.30
C ALA A 24 1.62 2.34 19.85
N PHE A 25 0.44 2.93 19.68
CA PHE A 25 -0.20 3.11 18.37
C PHE A 25 0.71 3.85 17.38
N GLY A 26 1.54 4.79 17.86
CA GLY A 26 2.55 5.45 17.02
C GLY A 26 3.69 4.53 16.58
N ARG A 27 4.03 3.49 17.35
CA ARG A 27 4.96 2.45 16.87
C ARG A 27 4.31 1.58 15.79
N GLN A 28 3.03 1.23 15.98
CA GLN A 28 2.29 0.46 14.98
C GLN A 28 2.10 1.25 13.67
N LEU A 29 1.99 2.57 13.74
CA LEU A 29 2.01 3.47 12.58
C LEU A 29 3.33 3.36 11.80
N ILE A 30 4.47 3.51 12.47
CA ILE A 30 5.82 3.32 11.86
C ILE A 30 5.95 1.93 11.22
N GLU A 31 5.42 0.88 11.86
CA GLU A 31 5.40 -0.48 11.30
C GLU A 31 4.54 -0.62 10.03
N VAL A 32 3.44 0.14 9.90
CA VAL A 32 2.63 0.20 8.67
C VAL A 32 3.35 1.00 7.58
N HIS A 33 3.92 2.16 7.90
CA HIS A 33 4.67 2.96 6.93
C HIS A 33 5.88 2.22 6.38
N GLY A 34 6.61 1.49 7.24
CA GLY A 34 7.71 0.62 6.84
C GLY A 34 7.28 -0.46 5.84
N TRP A 35 6.16 -1.13 6.13
CA TRP A 35 5.56 -2.10 5.20
C TRP A 35 5.14 -1.45 3.87
N LEU A 36 4.44 -0.31 3.89
CA LEU A 36 4.00 0.38 2.68
C LEU A 36 5.16 0.87 1.79
N ARG A 37 6.27 1.31 2.39
CA ARG A 37 7.51 1.62 1.67
C ARG A 37 8.07 0.38 0.94
N GLU A 38 8.06 -0.79 1.59
CA GLU A 38 8.50 -2.04 0.97
C GLU A 38 7.56 -2.51 -0.15
N GLU A 39 6.24 -2.49 0.05
CA GLU A 39 5.30 -2.92 -0.99
C GLU A 39 5.37 -2.02 -2.22
N LEU A 40 5.49 -0.69 -2.04
CA LEU A 40 5.69 0.23 -3.15
C LEU A 40 7.00 -0.04 -3.91
N ALA A 41 8.06 -0.42 -3.20
CA ALA A 41 9.31 -0.84 -3.84
C ALA A 41 9.16 -2.17 -4.62
N ARG A 42 8.40 -3.14 -4.08
CA ARG A 42 8.09 -4.41 -4.76
C ARG A 42 7.25 -4.19 -6.02
N VAL A 43 6.14 -3.46 -5.94
CA VAL A 43 5.29 -3.12 -7.10
C VAL A 43 6.07 -2.37 -8.18
N ARG A 44 6.91 -1.38 -7.81
CA ARG A 44 7.77 -0.67 -8.79
C ARG A 44 8.78 -1.60 -9.48
N ALA A 45 9.37 -2.53 -8.75
CA ALA A 45 10.28 -3.53 -9.32
C ALA A 45 9.55 -4.50 -10.27
N GLU A 46 8.30 -4.88 -9.97
CA GLU A 46 7.47 -5.72 -10.84
C GLU A 46 7.07 -5.01 -12.14
N VAL A 47 6.72 -3.71 -12.09
CA VAL A 47 6.51 -2.91 -13.31
C VAL A 47 7.80 -2.84 -14.15
N GLY A 48 8.96 -2.64 -13.50
CA GLY A 48 10.26 -2.67 -14.16
C GLY A 48 10.54 -4.00 -14.86
N ALA A 49 10.34 -5.13 -14.16
CA ALA A 49 10.52 -6.47 -14.72
C ALA A 49 9.55 -6.76 -15.88
N PHE A 50 8.31 -6.26 -15.82
CA PHE A 50 7.35 -6.34 -16.92
C PHE A 50 7.83 -5.56 -18.15
N LEU A 51 8.40 -4.37 -17.96
CA LEU A 51 8.98 -3.56 -19.03
C LEU A 51 10.23 -4.21 -19.66
N ASP A 52 11.12 -4.78 -18.85
CA ASP A 52 12.29 -5.53 -19.31
C ASP A 52 11.92 -6.83 -20.06
N GLY A 53 10.79 -7.44 -19.69
CA GLY A 53 10.20 -8.56 -20.42
C GLY A 53 9.60 -8.12 -21.77
N ALA A 54 8.82 -7.03 -21.77
CA ALA A 54 8.20 -6.49 -22.98
C ALA A 54 9.22 -5.92 -23.99
N GLY A 55 10.33 -5.35 -23.51
CA GLY A 55 11.45 -4.91 -24.35
C GLY A 55 12.29 -6.05 -24.91
N ARG A 56 12.11 -7.28 -24.42
CA ARG A 56 12.85 -8.48 -24.83
C ARG A 56 12.03 -9.33 -25.81
N THR A 57 11.71 -8.74 -26.96
CA THR A 57 11.25 -9.48 -28.14
C THR A 57 12.21 -10.66 -28.37
N PRO A 58 11.73 -11.89 -28.62
CA PRO A 58 12.61 -12.97 -29.03
C PRO A 58 13.30 -12.56 -30.33
N ALA A 59 14.63 -12.43 -30.29
CA ALA A 59 15.43 -12.25 -31.50
C ALA A 59 15.07 -13.38 -32.47
N GLY A 60 14.87 -13.03 -33.75
CA GLY A 60 14.40 -13.98 -34.75
C GLY A 60 15.29 -15.22 -34.80
N SER A 61 14.71 -16.41 -34.89
CA SER A 61 15.49 -17.63 -35.06
C SER A 61 16.33 -17.52 -36.34
N ASP A 62 17.65 -17.51 -36.21
CA ASP A 62 18.61 -17.37 -37.31
C ASP A 62 18.51 -18.56 -38.29
N GLY A 63 17.55 -18.45 -39.20
CA GLY A 63 17.20 -19.48 -40.16
C GLY A 63 18.24 -19.59 -41.27
N HIS A 64 19.36 -20.25 -40.99
CA HIS A 64 20.29 -20.78 -42.00
C HIS A 64 19.63 -21.95 -42.76
N GLY A 65 18.56 -21.65 -43.48
CA GLY A 65 17.74 -22.59 -44.24
C GLY A 65 18.42 -23.01 -45.54
N GLY A 66 19.12 -24.14 -45.50
CA GLY A 66 19.71 -24.74 -46.69
C GLY A 66 18.70 -25.45 -47.58
N SER A 67 18.73 -25.13 -48.88
CA SER A 67 18.19 -25.89 -50.01
C SER A 67 16.67 -25.97 -50.23
N SER A 68 16.26 -25.43 -51.39
CA SER A 68 15.26 -25.98 -52.33
C SER A 68 13.87 -26.40 -51.82
N ALA A 69 12.85 -25.61 -52.18
CA ALA A 69 11.48 -26.08 -52.33
C ALA A 69 11.00 -25.87 -53.78
N GLY A 70 10.33 -26.88 -54.35
CA GLY A 70 9.46 -26.70 -55.51
C GLY A 70 8.11 -26.10 -55.11
N PRO A 71 7.26 -25.71 -56.07
CA PRO A 71 5.99 -25.04 -55.79
C PRO A 71 4.85 -26.00 -55.41
N ASP A 72 3.71 -25.40 -55.06
CA ASP A 72 2.36 -25.97 -54.95
C ASP A 72 2.06 -26.88 -53.73
N GLY A 73 1.18 -26.41 -52.83
CA GLY A 73 0.72 -27.18 -51.67
C GLY A 73 -0.17 -26.40 -50.69
N TYR A 74 -1.48 -26.30 -50.96
CA TYR A 74 -2.43 -25.56 -50.11
C TYR A 74 -2.72 -26.32 -48.79
N GLY A 75 -2.19 -25.84 -47.65
CA GLY A 75 -2.25 -26.53 -46.35
C GLY A 75 -2.79 -25.70 -45.21
N ARG A 76 -4.13 -25.52 -45.11
CA ARG A 76 -4.77 -24.85 -43.97
C ARG A 76 -4.80 -25.76 -42.75
N ASN A 77 -3.98 -25.50 -41.74
CA ASN A 77 -4.06 -26.16 -40.43
C ASN A 77 -5.24 -25.59 -39.61
N PRO A 78 -6.23 -26.42 -39.20
CA PRO A 78 -7.41 -25.94 -38.46
C PRO A 78 -7.16 -25.71 -36.96
N ASN A 79 -6.07 -26.19 -36.37
CA ASN A 79 -5.80 -26.09 -34.93
C ASN A 79 -5.10 -24.77 -34.51
N GLY A 80 -5.18 -23.74 -35.35
CA GLY A 80 -4.76 -22.38 -35.01
C GLY A 80 -5.74 -21.72 -34.05
N PHE A 81 -5.72 -22.11 -32.77
CA PHE A 81 -6.36 -21.33 -31.70
C PHE A 81 -5.65 -19.98 -31.56
N ALA A 82 -6.15 -18.98 -32.27
CA ALA A 82 -5.71 -17.59 -32.11
C ALA A 82 -5.87 -17.19 -30.64
N ALA A 83 -4.80 -16.63 -30.05
CA ALA A 83 -4.82 -16.15 -28.68
C ALA A 83 -5.88 -15.05 -28.55
N ARG A 84 -7.02 -15.38 -27.92
CA ARG A 84 -8.12 -14.44 -27.69
C ARG A 84 -7.62 -13.32 -26.79
N GLY A 85 -7.92 -12.07 -27.15
CA GLY A 85 -7.37 -10.87 -26.50
C GLY A 85 -7.74 -10.75 -25.02
N GLY A 86 -6.87 -11.24 -24.15
CA GLY A 86 -6.88 -10.99 -22.72
C GLY A 86 -5.47 -10.74 -22.22
N SER A 87 -5.32 -9.89 -21.21
CA SER A 87 -4.03 -9.54 -20.61
C SER A 87 -3.19 -10.79 -20.26
N SER A 88 -1.89 -10.75 -20.57
CA SER A 88 -0.89 -11.77 -20.18
C SER A 88 -0.98 -12.10 -18.68
N PRO A 89 -0.69 -13.34 -18.23
CA PRO A 89 -0.73 -13.70 -16.80
C PRO A 89 -0.02 -12.68 -15.89
N GLY A 90 1.25 -12.37 -16.18
CA GLY A 90 2.02 -11.37 -15.44
C GLY A 90 1.43 -9.95 -15.46
N ALA A 91 0.68 -9.57 -16.51
CA ALA A 91 -0.02 -8.29 -16.55
C ALA A 91 -1.26 -8.28 -15.63
N ARG A 92 -1.93 -9.43 -15.44
CA ARG A 92 -3.05 -9.57 -14.50
C ARG A 92 -2.56 -9.64 -13.05
N GLU A 93 -1.45 -10.36 -12.82
CA GLU A 93 -0.78 -10.46 -11.52
C GLU A 93 -0.27 -9.09 -11.06
N LEU A 94 0.44 -8.36 -11.93
CA LEU A 94 0.87 -6.98 -11.69
C LEU A 94 -0.31 -6.04 -11.38
N ARG A 95 -1.41 -6.13 -12.16
CA ARG A 95 -2.62 -5.32 -11.90
C ARG A 95 -3.20 -5.62 -10.52
N ALA A 96 -3.35 -6.90 -10.17
CA ALA A 96 -3.91 -7.31 -8.88
C ALA A 96 -3.06 -6.82 -7.71
N HIS A 97 -1.72 -6.95 -7.79
CA HIS A 97 -0.81 -6.47 -6.74
C HIS A 97 -0.85 -4.94 -6.61
N CYS A 98 -0.76 -4.20 -7.72
CA CYS A 98 -0.79 -2.74 -7.69
C CYS A 98 -2.13 -2.18 -7.17
N SER A 99 -3.26 -2.77 -7.56
CA SER A 99 -4.58 -2.38 -7.01
C SER A 99 -4.75 -2.76 -5.53
N ALA A 100 -4.18 -3.88 -5.08
CA ALA A 100 -4.17 -4.27 -3.66
C ALA A 100 -3.34 -3.31 -2.80
N PHE A 101 -2.17 -2.88 -3.31
CA PHE A 101 -1.34 -1.83 -2.69
C PHE A 101 -2.08 -0.49 -2.63
N CYS A 102 -2.69 -0.03 -3.74
CA CYS A 102 -3.48 1.21 -3.74
C CYS A 102 -4.61 1.15 -2.71
N SER A 103 -5.31 0.01 -2.63
CA SER A 103 -6.37 -0.23 -1.63
C SER A 103 -5.87 -0.19 -0.18
N ALA A 104 -4.61 -0.59 0.07
CA ALA A 104 -4.00 -0.52 1.39
C ALA A 104 -3.69 0.92 1.81
N VAL A 105 -3.10 1.72 0.91
CA VAL A 105 -2.82 3.16 1.18
C VAL A 105 -4.11 3.96 1.36
N THR A 106 -5.13 3.74 0.52
CA THR A 106 -6.43 4.40 0.69
C THR A 106 -7.08 4.05 2.03
N ARG A 107 -7.06 2.77 2.43
CA ARG A 107 -7.60 2.32 3.74
C ARG A 107 -6.82 2.91 4.93
N HIS A 108 -5.52 3.09 4.78
CA HIS A 108 -4.65 3.72 5.76
C HIS A 108 -5.08 5.16 5.99
N HIS A 109 -4.84 6.04 5.02
CA HIS A 109 -5.09 7.49 5.16
C HIS A 109 -6.54 7.84 5.49
N THR A 110 -7.53 7.10 4.98
CA THR A 110 -8.95 7.32 5.37
C THR A 110 -9.25 6.88 6.81
N GLY A 111 -8.49 5.90 7.33
CA GLY A 111 -8.50 5.49 8.74
C GLY A 111 -7.81 6.48 9.68
N GLU A 112 -6.76 7.18 9.22
CA GLU A 112 -6.27 8.38 9.90
C GLU A 112 -7.35 9.48 9.91
N ASP A 113 -7.81 9.89 8.72
CA ASP A 113 -8.61 11.12 8.54
C ASP A 113 -9.94 11.11 9.26
N GLY A 114 -10.64 9.97 9.23
CA GLY A 114 -11.92 9.75 9.91
C GLY A 114 -11.79 9.10 11.29
N GLY A 115 -10.59 8.75 11.73
CA GLY A 115 -10.33 8.01 12.97
C GLY A 115 -9.24 8.63 13.81
N ALA A 116 -7.97 8.34 13.50
CA ALA A 116 -6.82 8.78 14.30
C ALA A 116 -6.77 10.30 14.49
N PHE A 117 -6.94 11.05 13.40
CA PHE A 117 -6.85 12.51 13.41
C PHE A 117 -8.02 13.18 14.13
N VAL A 118 -9.19 12.53 14.19
CA VAL A 118 -10.33 13.03 14.99
C VAL A 118 -9.97 12.96 16.48
N VAL A 119 -9.54 11.79 16.95
CA VAL A 119 -9.15 11.60 18.36
C VAL A 119 -7.95 12.48 18.74
N LEU A 120 -6.94 12.60 17.86
CA LEU A 120 -5.81 13.51 18.08
C LEU A 120 -6.26 14.98 18.15
N ALA A 121 -7.14 15.43 17.25
CA ALA A 121 -7.64 16.81 17.26
C ALA A 121 -8.50 17.14 18.51
N GLU A 122 -9.14 16.16 19.13
CA GLU A 122 -9.85 16.33 20.40
C GLU A 122 -8.89 16.34 21.60
N ARG A 123 -7.92 15.42 21.64
CA ARG A 123 -7.04 15.20 22.80
C ARG A 123 -5.82 16.13 22.84
N PHE A 124 -5.37 16.60 21.67
CA PHE A 124 -4.19 17.46 21.47
C PHE A 124 -4.56 18.61 20.50
N PRO A 125 -5.35 19.60 20.92
CA PRO A 125 -5.85 20.68 20.04
C PRO A 125 -4.75 21.45 19.28
N GLU A 126 -3.55 21.51 19.83
CA GLU A 126 -2.34 22.10 19.26
C GLU A 126 -1.84 21.37 18.00
N LEU A 127 -2.19 20.09 17.80
CA LEU A 127 -1.83 19.34 16.59
C LEU A 127 -2.71 19.68 15.39
N ARG A 128 -3.88 20.32 15.57
CA ARG A 128 -4.85 20.59 14.48
C ARG A 128 -4.24 21.22 13.21
N PRO A 129 -3.32 22.21 13.27
CA PRO A 129 -2.66 22.73 12.07
C PRO A 129 -1.73 21.73 11.37
N THR A 130 -1.16 20.76 12.10
CA THR A 130 -0.37 19.67 11.51
C THR A 130 -1.29 18.61 10.89
N LEU A 131 -2.39 18.26 11.56
CA LEU A 131 -3.36 17.28 11.05
C LEU A 131 -4.04 17.75 9.75
N GLU A 132 -4.30 19.07 9.59
CA GLU A 132 -4.83 19.58 8.32
C GLU A 132 -3.76 19.65 7.20
N LEU A 133 -2.47 19.68 7.52
CA LEU A 133 -1.41 19.52 6.52
C LEU A 133 -1.29 18.06 6.06
N LEU A 134 -1.35 17.09 6.99
CA LEU A 134 -1.42 15.67 6.66
C LEU A 134 -2.64 15.36 5.78
N LYS A 135 -3.81 15.97 6.08
CA LYS A 135 -5.00 15.92 5.22
C LYS A 135 -4.82 16.54 3.83
N GLN A 136 -3.89 17.47 3.64
CA GLN A 136 -3.56 17.98 2.30
C GLN A 136 -2.68 16.98 1.53
N ASP A 137 -1.70 16.36 2.20
CA ASP A 137 -0.89 15.28 1.62
C ASP A 137 -1.76 14.07 1.23
N HIS A 138 -2.69 13.65 2.10
CA HIS A 138 -3.62 12.55 1.84
C HIS A 138 -4.42 12.75 0.54
N ARG A 139 -4.93 13.97 0.30
CA ARG A 139 -5.65 14.34 -0.93
C ARG A 139 -4.74 14.28 -2.17
N MET A 140 -3.49 14.73 -2.05
CA MET A 140 -2.50 14.64 -3.13
C MET A 140 -2.12 13.19 -3.46
N VAL A 141 -2.06 12.32 -2.44
CA VAL A 141 -1.86 10.86 -2.61
C VAL A 141 -3.09 10.21 -3.25
N GLU A 142 -4.30 10.49 -2.76
CA GLU A 142 -5.57 9.97 -3.31
C GLU A 142 -5.68 10.25 -4.81
N ASP A 143 -5.34 11.48 -5.24
CA ASP A 143 -5.34 11.86 -6.65
C ASP A 143 -4.33 11.06 -7.51
N ILE A 144 -3.20 10.62 -6.94
CA ILE A 144 -2.25 9.72 -7.62
C ILE A 144 -2.78 8.29 -7.67
N LEU A 145 -3.29 7.77 -6.55
CA LEU A 145 -3.85 6.41 -6.46
C LEU A 145 -5.03 6.22 -7.43
N ARG A 146 -5.86 7.25 -7.60
CA ARG A 146 -6.94 7.28 -8.58
C ARG A 146 -6.41 7.18 -10.03
N ARG A 147 -5.40 7.99 -10.39
CA ARG A 147 -4.76 7.91 -11.73
C ARG A 147 -4.06 6.58 -11.97
N LEU A 148 -3.46 5.99 -10.93
CA LEU A 148 -2.91 4.63 -11.01
C LEU A 148 -4.00 3.62 -11.35
N GLN A 149 -5.15 3.63 -10.68
CA GLN A 149 -6.25 2.71 -11.01
C GLN A 149 -6.77 2.93 -12.44
N GLU A 150 -6.94 4.18 -12.88
CA GLU A 150 -7.33 4.53 -14.26
C GLU A 150 -6.35 3.96 -15.32
N LEU A 151 -5.05 3.90 -15.00
CA LEU A 151 -4.03 3.26 -15.85
C LEU A 151 -4.07 1.72 -15.80
N LEU A 152 -4.26 1.16 -14.60
CA LEU A 152 -4.31 -0.28 -14.36
C LEU A 152 -5.51 -0.95 -15.04
N ASP A 153 -6.66 -0.28 -15.07
CA ASP A 153 -7.86 -0.74 -15.76
C ASP A 153 -7.68 -0.78 -17.28
N GLY A 154 -6.90 0.16 -17.83
CA GLY A 154 -6.48 0.15 -19.23
C GLY A 154 -5.46 -0.95 -19.57
N LEU A 155 -4.49 -1.19 -18.67
CA LEU A 155 -3.32 -2.05 -18.90
C LEU A 155 -3.70 -3.43 -19.46
N GLY A 156 -3.49 -3.63 -20.76
CA GLY A 156 -3.79 -4.91 -21.42
C GLY A 156 -5.29 -5.24 -21.58
N ALA A 157 -6.17 -4.22 -21.60
CA ALA A 157 -7.60 -4.36 -21.91
C ALA A 157 -7.92 -4.73 -23.38
N GLY A 158 -6.90 -4.99 -24.20
CA GLY A 158 -7.04 -5.46 -25.59
C GLY A 158 -7.35 -4.38 -26.63
N GLY A 159 -7.55 -3.12 -26.21
CA GLY A 159 -7.94 -1.99 -27.06
C GLY A 159 -6.88 -1.44 -28.05
N GLY A 160 -5.81 -2.19 -28.32
CA GLY A 160 -4.76 -1.79 -29.27
C GLY A 160 -3.70 -0.82 -28.75
N ALA A 161 -3.72 -0.44 -27.47
CA ALA A 161 -2.63 0.28 -26.82
C ALA A 161 -1.37 -0.60 -26.66
N ASP A 162 -0.18 0.02 -26.65
CA ASP A 162 1.08 -0.65 -26.29
C ASP A 162 1.12 -0.91 -24.77
N PRO A 163 1.10 -2.16 -24.28
CA PRO A 163 1.15 -2.45 -22.84
C PRO A 163 2.44 -1.95 -22.19
N ALA A 164 3.54 -1.80 -22.94
CA ALA A 164 4.77 -1.21 -22.42
C ALA A 164 4.65 0.31 -22.26
N ALA A 165 3.89 1.01 -23.11
CA ALA A 165 3.60 2.44 -22.95
C ALA A 165 2.68 2.68 -21.74
N GLU A 166 1.68 1.80 -21.53
CA GLU A 166 0.83 1.82 -20.34
C GLU A 166 1.64 1.57 -19.06
N ALA A 167 2.47 0.52 -19.03
CA ALA A 167 3.33 0.21 -17.89
C ALA A 167 4.38 1.30 -17.59
N ARG A 168 4.93 1.99 -18.60
CA ARG A 168 5.78 3.18 -18.38
C ARG A 168 5.04 4.31 -17.66
N ARG A 169 3.75 4.52 -17.96
CA ARG A 169 2.93 5.53 -17.26
C ARG A 169 2.62 5.11 -15.83
N VAL A 170 2.33 3.82 -15.58
CA VAL A 170 2.17 3.28 -14.23
C VAL A 170 3.44 3.49 -13.40
N LEU A 171 4.62 3.17 -13.95
CA LEU A 171 5.89 3.40 -13.26
C LEU A 171 6.11 4.87 -12.89
N GLY A 172 5.80 5.81 -13.80
CA GLY A 172 5.95 7.25 -13.54
C GLY A 172 5.04 7.78 -12.43
N GLU A 173 3.79 7.32 -12.35
CA GLU A 173 2.89 7.67 -11.25
C GLU A 173 3.32 7.00 -9.93
N LEU A 174 3.84 5.76 -9.95
CA LEU A 174 4.43 5.11 -8.77
C LEU A 174 5.71 5.79 -8.26
N ASP A 175 6.55 6.31 -9.17
CA ASP A 175 7.74 7.09 -8.83
C ASP A 175 7.35 8.42 -8.17
N GLY A 176 6.33 9.10 -8.70
CA GLY A 176 5.74 10.30 -8.07
C GLY A 176 5.12 10.02 -6.71
N LEU A 177 4.39 8.90 -6.58
CA LEU A 177 3.82 8.45 -5.32
C LEU A 177 4.90 8.17 -4.26
N ALA A 178 6.00 7.51 -4.65
CA ALA A 178 7.11 7.22 -3.75
C ALA A 178 7.79 8.49 -3.21
N ALA A 179 7.95 9.51 -4.07
CA ALA A 179 8.52 10.79 -3.65
C ALA A 179 7.64 11.53 -2.62
N ILE A 180 6.31 11.53 -2.81
CA ILE A 180 5.38 12.15 -1.85
C ILE A 180 5.31 11.33 -0.56
N LEU A 181 5.02 10.03 -0.64
CA LEU A 181 4.82 9.17 0.54
C LEU A 181 6.05 9.15 1.46
N GLU A 182 7.27 9.13 0.95
CA GLU A 182 8.46 9.17 1.81
C GLU A 182 8.53 10.48 2.62
N SER A 183 8.31 11.63 1.99
CA SER A 183 8.30 12.92 2.69
C SER A 183 7.14 13.05 3.68
N HIS A 184 5.98 12.50 3.33
CA HIS A 184 4.76 12.52 4.12
C HIS A 184 4.88 11.63 5.37
N PHE A 185 5.25 10.36 5.22
CA PHE A 185 5.46 9.43 6.32
C PHE A 185 6.52 9.96 7.30
N VAL A 186 7.67 10.48 6.82
CA VAL A 186 8.71 11.07 7.69
C VAL A 186 8.19 12.31 8.45
N TYR A 187 7.32 13.11 7.84
CA TYR A 187 6.71 14.26 8.49
C TYR A 187 5.69 13.83 9.55
N GLU A 188 4.84 12.84 9.26
CA GLU A 188 3.85 12.32 10.19
C GLU A 188 4.48 11.61 11.39
N GLU A 189 5.38 10.66 11.14
CA GLU A 189 6.09 9.89 12.16
C GLU A 189 6.75 10.82 13.18
N ARG A 190 7.38 11.89 12.70
CA ARG A 190 8.02 12.92 13.52
C ARG A 190 7.03 13.76 14.35
N ARG A 191 5.75 13.83 13.97
CA ARG A 191 4.79 14.80 14.51
C ARG A 191 3.70 14.22 15.39
N ILE A 192 3.22 13.00 15.14
CA ILE A 192 2.06 12.44 15.86
C ILE A 192 2.35 11.16 16.65
N VAL A 193 3.49 10.50 16.45
CA VAL A 193 3.80 9.20 17.09
C VAL A 193 3.74 9.27 18.61
N ASP A 194 4.33 10.29 19.23
CA ASP A 194 4.29 10.45 20.69
C ASP A 194 2.88 10.74 21.22
N ALA A 195 2.09 11.52 20.48
CA ALA A 195 0.69 11.80 20.82
C ALA A 195 -0.18 10.53 20.70
N LEU A 196 0.02 9.72 19.65
CA LEU A 196 -0.62 8.41 19.48
C LEU A 196 -0.23 7.43 20.59
N ASN A 197 1.04 7.39 21.01
CA ASN A 197 1.51 6.55 22.12
C ASN A 197 0.92 6.97 23.48
N ALA A 198 0.55 8.25 23.63
CA ALA A 198 -0.14 8.78 24.81
C ALA A 198 -1.66 8.52 24.82
N LEU A 199 -2.28 8.11 23.70
CA LEU A 199 -3.70 7.77 23.65
C LEU A 199 -4.04 6.47 24.40
N ARG A 200 -5.26 6.39 24.91
CA ARG A 200 -5.90 5.14 25.38
C ARG A 200 -7.30 5.10 24.79
N VAL A 201 -7.56 4.14 23.91
CA VAL A 201 -8.80 4.04 23.13
C VAL A 201 -9.26 2.58 23.17
N PRO A 202 -10.12 2.18 24.13
CA PRO A 202 -10.41 0.77 24.38
C PRO A 202 -10.94 -0.02 23.18
N SER A 203 -11.59 0.64 22.22
CA SER A 203 -12.05 0.02 20.97
C SER A 203 -10.92 -0.31 19.99
N TRP A 204 -9.80 0.43 20.03
CA TRP A 204 -8.59 0.16 19.25
C TRP A 204 -7.74 -0.94 19.91
N ASP A 205 -7.71 -0.98 21.24
CA ASP A 205 -7.09 -2.08 22.00
C ASP A 205 -7.85 -3.41 21.78
N ALA A 206 -9.19 -3.35 21.64
CA ALA A 206 -10.03 -4.51 21.35
C ALA A 206 -10.07 -4.91 19.86
N SER A 207 -9.72 -4.02 18.94
CA SER A 207 -9.73 -4.31 17.49
C SER A 207 -8.83 -3.36 16.71
N THR A 208 -7.91 -3.92 15.91
CA THR A 208 -6.93 -3.13 15.14
C THR A 208 -7.62 -2.12 14.21
N PRO A 209 -7.40 -0.80 14.40
CA PRO A 209 -7.94 0.25 13.55
C PRO A 209 -7.56 0.06 12.07
N ALA A 210 -8.38 0.56 11.14
CA ALA A 210 -8.15 0.41 9.69
C ALA A 210 -6.76 0.90 9.25
N PHE A 211 -6.27 1.97 9.89
CA PHE A 211 -4.96 2.57 9.61
C PHE A 211 -3.76 1.74 10.10
N LEU A 212 -3.96 0.80 11.01
CA LEU A 212 -2.90 -0.04 11.57
C LEU A 212 -2.87 -1.47 10.97
N ARG A 213 -3.55 -1.68 9.83
CA ARG A 213 -3.65 -3.00 9.16
C ARG A 213 -2.65 -3.14 8.02
N ARG A 214 -1.78 -4.15 8.11
CA ARG A 214 -0.79 -4.56 7.11
C ARG A 214 -1.31 -5.62 6.12
N GLU A 215 -2.62 -5.69 5.94
CA GLU A 215 -3.28 -6.71 5.12
C GLU A 215 -3.57 -6.16 3.72
N PRO A 216 -3.19 -6.86 2.63
CA PRO A 216 -3.81 -6.66 1.33
C PRO A 216 -5.32 -6.92 1.43
N VAL A 217 -6.15 -6.13 0.76
CA VAL A 217 -7.57 -6.49 0.61
C VAL A 217 -7.62 -7.76 -0.27
N PRO A 218 -8.25 -8.86 0.18
CA PRO A 218 -8.35 -10.06 -0.65
C PRO A 218 -9.15 -9.73 -1.92
N PRO A 219 -8.77 -10.29 -3.09
CA PRO A 219 -9.50 -10.05 -4.33
C PRO A 219 -10.96 -10.49 -4.18
N PRO A 220 -11.91 -9.82 -4.88
CA PRO A 220 -13.30 -10.27 -4.92
C PRO A 220 -13.39 -11.71 -5.46
N ALA A 221 -14.30 -12.48 -4.86
CA ALA A 221 -14.53 -13.90 -5.14
C ALA A 221 -15.34 -14.15 -6.43
#